data_AF-A0A7X8MY12-F1
#
_entry.id   AF-A0A7X8MY12-F1
#
_cell.length_a   1.000
_cell.length_b   1.000
_cell.length_c   1.000
_cell.angle_alpha   90.00
_cell.angle_beta   90.00
_cell.angle_gamma   90.00
#
_symmetry.space_group_name_H-M   'P 1'
#
loop_
_entity.id
_entity.type
_entity.pdbx_description
1 polymer ?
#
loop_
_entity_poly.entity_id
_entity_poly.type
_entity_poly.pdbx_seq_one_letter_code
_entity_poly.pdbx_strand_id
1 'polypeptide(L)'
;MSDILLFGATGVVGRLTARHLAGHDVILAGRDVEKLRELRDEINPAWEIATGDAHSADDMAALAARAAVVISCVGPYSRVGWEMVNACAIAGTDYVDLCGEVPFIRRVIDTHHGTTSARIV
;
A
#
# COMPACT_ATOMS: atom_id res chain seq x y z
N MET A 1 10.12 5.16 -11.39
CA MET A 1 9.72 4.81 -10.02
C MET A 1 8.70 5.85 -9.65
N SER A 2 7.46 5.46 -9.42
CA SER A 2 6.41 6.40 -9.02
C SER A 2 6.63 6.82 -7.57
N ASP A 3 6.11 7.99 -7.22
CA ASP A 3 6.26 8.49 -5.84
C ASP A 3 5.44 7.65 -4.87
N ILE A 4 4.21 7.24 -5.26
CA ILE A 4 3.24 6.62 -4.36
C ILE A 4 2.62 5.36 -4.96
N LEU A 5 2.53 4.29 -4.18
CA LEU A 5 1.67 3.14 -4.45
C LEU A 5 0.54 3.08 -3.43
N LEU A 6 -0.71 3.07 -3.91
CA LEU A 6 -1.90 2.95 -3.07
C LEU A 6 -2.44 1.52 -3.11
N PHE A 7 -2.20 0.75 -2.06
CA PHE A 7 -2.68 -0.62 -1.95
C PHE A 7 -4.06 -0.69 -1.28
N GLY A 8 -4.99 -1.42 -1.88
CA GLY A 8 -6.40 -1.38 -1.47
C GLY A 8 -7.18 -0.23 -2.10
N ALA A 9 -6.73 0.26 -3.26
CA ALA A 9 -7.27 1.45 -3.92
C ALA A 9 -8.79 1.39 -4.20
N THR A 10 -9.35 0.20 -4.40
CA THR A 10 -10.76 0.03 -4.77
C THR A 10 -11.71 -0.10 -3.57
N GLY A 11 -11.17 -0.13 -2.34
CA GLY A 11 -11.95 -0.09 -1.11
C GLY A 11 -12.53 1.30 -0.82
N VAL A 12 -13.36 1.41 0.23
CA VAL A 12 -14.04 2.67 0.59
C VAL A 12 -13.03 3.79 0.84
N VAL A 13 -12.08 3.58 1.77
CA VAL A 13 -11.05 4.58 2.09
C VAL A 13 -10.07 4.72 0.92
N GLY A 14 -9.68 3.61 0.27
CA GLY A 14 -8.80 3.63 -0.89
C GLY A 14 -9.30 4.55 -2.01
N ARG A 15 -10.60 4.53 -2.34
CA ARG A 15 -11.16 5.43 -3.36
C ARG A 15 -11.11 6.90 -2.94
N LEU A 16 -11.32 7.21 -1.67
CA LEU A 16 -11.21 8.57 -1.15
C LEU A 16 -9.76 9.06 -1.18
N THR A 17 -8.82 8.21 -0.76
CA THR A 17 -7.39 8.47 -0.82
C THR A 17 -6.93 8.68 -2.26
N ALA A 18 -7.36 7.84 -3.21
CA ALA A 18 -7.05 8.00 -4.62
C ALA A 18 -7.50 9.37 -5.14
N ARG A 19 -8.74 9.80 -4.84
CA ARG A 19 -9.22 11.14 -5.26
C ARG A 19 -8.41 12.27 -4.64
N HIS A 20 -7.99 12.13 -3.38
CA HIS A 20 -7.14 13.12 -2.72
C HIS A 20 -5.75 13.21 -3.39
N LEU A 21 -5.25 12.10 -3.94
CA LEU A 21 -3.96 12.02 -4.59
C LEU A 21 -3.98 12.42 -6.08
N ALA A 22 -5.08 12.93 -6.63
CA ALA A 22 -5.25 13.22 -8.07
C ALA A 22 -4.12 14.06 -8.70
N GLY A 23 -3.42 14.89 -7.92
CA GLY A 23 -2.28 15.71 -8.36
C GLY A 23 -0.90 15.05 -8.27
N HIS A 24 -0.81 13.77 -7.89
CA HIS A 24 0.44 13.03 -7.71
C HIS A 24 0.60 11.92 -8.77
N ASP A 25 1.83 11.40 -8.92
CA ASP A 25 2.08 10.17 -9.67
C ASP A 25 1.82 8.95 -8.78
N VAL A 26 0.80 8.16 -9.13
CA VAL A 26 0.26 7.09 -8.28
C VAL A 26 0.16 5.79 -9.06
N ILE A 27 0.54 4.69 -8.41
CA ILE A 27 0.20 3.33 -8.82
C ILE A 27 -0.99 2.86 -7.99
N LEU A 28 -2.13 2.56 -8.65
CA LEU A 28 -3.29 1.97 -7.97
C LEU A 28 -3.09 0.46 -7.86
N ALA A 29 -3.09 -0.06 -6.63
CA ALA A 29 -2.86 -1.48 -6.36
C ALA A 29 -4.03 -2.17 -5.63
N GLY A 30 -4.29 -3.42 -5.99
CA GLY A 30 -5.33 -4.25 -5.39
C GLY A 30 -5.51 -5.58 -6.11
N ARG A 31 -6.57 -6.34 -5.80
CA ARG A 31 -6.80 -7.67 -6.39
C ARG A 31 -7.62 -7.66 -7.69
N ASP A 32 -8.46 -6.63 -7.86
CA ASP A 32 -9.46 -6.57 -8.92
C ASP A 32 -9.01 -5.57 -9.99
N VAL A 33 -8.45 -6.09 -11.08
CA VAL A 33 -7.87 -5.29 -12.16
C VAL A 33 -8.90 -4.40 -12.86
N GLU A 34 -10.14 -4.86 -13.02
CA GLU A 34 -11.17 -4.07 -13.71
C GLU A 34 -11.61 -2.90 -12.83
N LYS A 35 -11.84 -3.11 -11.53
CA LYS A 35 -12.14 -1.99 -10.61
C LYS A 35 -10.99 -0.99 -10.51
N LEU A 36 -9.73 -1.43 -10.64
CA LEU A 36 -8.57 -0.53 -10.67
C LEU A 36 -8.56 0.32 -11.94
N ARG A 37 -8.85 -0.28 -13.11
CA ARG A 37 -8.97 0.45 -14.38
C ARG A 37 -10.10 1.48 -14.33
N GLU A 38 -11.26 1.09 -13.84
CA GLU A 38 -12.40 2.00 -13.67
C GLU A 38 -12.04 3.20 -12.79
N LEU A 39 -11.40 2.95 -11.63
CA LEU A 39 -10.99 4.03 -10.72
C LEU A 39 -9.90 4.92 -11.31
N ARG A 40 -8.93 4.32 -12.02
CA ARG A 40 -7.89 5.07 -12.74
C ARG A 40 -8.54 5.99 -13.77
N ASP A 41 -9.42 5.46 -14.61
CA ASP A 41 -10.03 6.19 -15.71
C ASP A 41 -10.99 7.29 -15.20
N GLU A 42 -11.60 7.09 -14.01
CA GLU A 42 -12.39 8.11 -13.31
C GLU A 42 -11.54 9.30 -12.83
N ILE A 43 -10.30 9.06 -12.36
CA ILE A 43 -9.49 10.07 -11.67
C ILE A 43 -8.36 10.61 -12.54
N ASN A 44 -7.47 9.74 -13.01
CA ASN A 44 -6.34 10.09 -13.84
C ASN A 44 -5.91 8.89 -14.71
N PRO A 45 -6.28 8.88 -16.01
CA PRO A 45 -5.94 7.81 -16.95
C PRO A 45 -4.43 7.57 -17.14
N ALA A 46 -3.57 8.51 -16.72
CA ALA A 46 -2.11 8.37 -16.82
C ALA A 46 -1.51 7.48 -15.71
N TRP A 47 -2.26 7.21 -14.63
CA TRP A 47 -1.76 6.38 -13.54
C TRP A 47 -1.56 4.91 -13.94
N GLU A 48 -0.56 4.28 -13.33
CA GLU A 48 -0.33 2.85 -13.47
C GLU A 48 -1.28 2.05 -12.58
N ILE A 49 -1.51 0.79 -12.95
CA ILE A 49 -2.19 -0.19 -12.09
C ILE A 49 -1.25 -1.36 -11.79
N ALA A 50 -1.40 -1.93 -10.60
CA ALA A 50 -0.70 -3.12 -10.17
C ALA A 50 -1.65 -4.08 -9.46
N THR A 51 -1.43 -5.38 -9.63
CA THR A 51 -2.20 -6.39 -8.90
C THR A 51 -1.36 -7.03 -7.81
N GLY A 52 -1.99 -7.37 -6.68
CA GLY A 52 -1.36 -8.16 -5.64
C GLY A 52 -2.35 -8.69 -4.62
N ASP A 53 -2.09 -9.89 -4.13
CA ASP A 53 -2.79 -10.51 -3.01
C ASP A 53 -2.04 -10.21 -1.69
N ALA A 54 -2.75 -9.64 -0.71
CA ALA A 54 -2.20 -9.33 0.61
C ALA A 54 -1.72 -10.56 1.40
N HIS A 55 -2.12 -11.77 0.97
CA HIS A 55 -1.63 -13.03 1.52
C HIS A 55 -0.37 -13.57 0.84
N SER A 56 0.09 -12.96 -0.25
CA SER A 56 1.27 -13.36 -1.01
C SER A 56 2.46 -12.44 -0.66
N ALA A 57 3.45 -12.99 0.04
CA ALA A 57 4.69 -12.28 0.35
C ALA A 57 5.42 -11.82 -0.93
N ASP A 58 5.41 -12.65 -1.98
CA ASP A 58 6.03 -12.34 -3.26
C ASP A 58 5.32 -11.17 -3.97
N ASP A 59 3.99 -11.12 -3.92
CA ASP A 59 3.22 -10.00 -4.46
C ASP A 59 3.54 -8.72 -3.70
N MET A 60 3.60 -8.77 -2.36
CA MET A 60 3.89 -7.60 -1.54
C MET A 60 5.31 -7.08 -1.77
N ALA A 61 6.30 -7.99 -1.90
CA ALA A 61 7.66 -7.62 -2.27
C ALA A 61 7.73 -6.96 -3.65
N ALA A 62 7.03 -7.51 -4.64
CA ALA A 62 6.96 -6.93 -5.97
C ALA A 62 6.29 -5.54 -5.97
N LEU A 63 5.24 -5.33 -5.18
CA LEU A 63 4.60 -4.02 -5.04
C LEU A 63 5.49 -3.01 -4.30
N ALA A 64 6.10 -3.40 -3.18
CA ALA A 64 6.95 -2.53 -2.37
C ALA A 64 8.14 -1.96 -3.17
N ALA A 65 8.69 -2.73 -4.12
CA ALA A 65 9.81 -2.31 -4.96
C ALA A 65 9.44 -1.27 -6.05
N ARG A 66 8.15 -0.95 -6.25
CA ARG A 66 7.70 -0.10 -7.38
C ARG A 66 7.59 1.40 -7.05
N ALA A 67 7.59 1.77 -5.78
CA ALA A 67 7.36 3.15 -5.34
C ALA A 67 8.28 3.56 -4.20
N ALA A 68 8.38 4.87 -3.96
CA ALA A 68 9.11 5.43 -2.81
C ALA A 68 8.31 5.29 -1.51
N VAL A 69 6.97 5.38 -1.58
CA VAL A 69 6.07 5.13 -0.44
C VAL A 69 4.90 4.22 -0.84
N VAL A 70 4.51 3.34 0.08
CA VAL A 70 3.28 2.55 0.02
C VAL A 70 2.27 3.08 1.03
N ILE A 71 1.08 3.40 0.55
CA ILE A 71 -0.10 3.69 1.39
C ILE A 71 -0.99 2.47 1.38
N SER A 72 -1.17 1.80 2.52
CA SER A 72 -2.07 0.66 2.64
C SER A 72 -3.44 1.07 3.18
N CYS A 73 -4.48 0.66 2.48
CA CYS A 73 -5.88 0.72 2.90
C CYS A 73 -6.48 -0.69 3.05
N VAL A 74 -5.64 -1.72 3.25
CA VAL A 74 -6.07 -3.13 3.28
C VAL A 74 -6.09 -3.65 4.72
N GLY A 75 -7.29 -3.63 5.31
CA GLY A 75 -7.58 -4.28 6.59
C GLY A 75 -8.47 -5.53 6.43
N PRO A 76 -8.69 -6.31 7.52
CA PRO A 76 -8.17 -6.10 8.88
C PRO A 76 -6.66 -6.38 9.00
N TYR A 77 -5.91 -5.46 9.59
CA TYR A 77 -4.44 -5.43 9.54
C TYR A 77 -3.80 -6.58 10.32
N SER A 78 -4.38 -6.97 11.44
CA SER A 78 -3.94 -8.15 12.20
C SER A 78 -3.97 -9.45 11.39
N ARG A 79 -4.73 -9.48 10.28
CA ARG A 79 -4.85 -10.65 9.40
C ARG A 79 -4.04 -10.53 8.12
N VAL A 80 -3.98 -9.34 7.52
CA VAL A 80 -3.43 -9.15 6.15
C VAL A 80 -2.46 -7.98 6.02
N GLY A 81 -2.21 -7.23 7.09
CA GLY A 81 -1.31 -6.07 7.05
C GLY A 81 0.17 -6.44 7.08
N TRP A 82 0.51 -7.60 7.63
CA TRP A 82 1.90 -7.98 7.93
C TRP A 82 2.79 -8.06 6.70
N GLU A 83 2.34 -8.75 5.64
CA GLU A 83 3.19 -9.00 4.48
C GLU A 83 3.59 -7.69 3.79
N MET A 84 2.67 -6.72 3.67
CA MET A 84 3.00 -5.44 3.04
C MET A 84 3.98 -4.60 3.86
N VAL A 85 3.72 -4.43 5.17
CA VAL A 85 4.61 -3.61 6.01
C VAL A 85 6.00 -4.24 6.12
N ASN A 86 6.08 -5.57 6.22
CA ASN A 86 7.33 -6.30 6.25
C ASN A 86 8.10 -6.18 4.92
N ALA A 87 7.39 -6.32 3.79
CA ALA A 87 8.00 -6.13 2.46
C ALA A 87 8.57 -4.71 2.29
N CYS A 88 7.83 -3.68 2.73
CA CYS A 88 8.30 -2.29 2.70
C CYS A 88 9.54 -2.09 3.59
N ALA A 89 9.51 -2.63 4.81
CA ALA A 89 10.65 -2.57 5.72
C ALA A 89 11.91 -3.25 5.16
N ILE A 90 11.77 -4.38 4.46
CA ILE A 90 12.88 -5.08 3.80
C ILE A 90 13.39 -4.30 2.59
N ALA A 91 12.48 -3.75 1.77
CA ALA A 91 12.83 -3.02 0.56
C ALA A 91 13.40 -1.61 0.84
N GLY A 92 13.23 -1.09 2.06
CA GLY A 92 13.56 0.29 2.38
C GLY A 92 12.53 1.30 1.84
N THR A 93 11.33 0.83 1.51
CA THR A 93 10.21 1.64 1.01
C THR A 93 9.42 2.20 2.18
N ASP A 94 9.13 3.51 2.18
CA ASP A 94 8.34 4.12 3.24
C ASP A 94 6.91 3.51 3.24
N TYR A 95 6.30 3.37 4.41
CA TYR A 95 4.99 2.74 4.58
C TYR A 95 4.10 3.59 5.48
N VAL A 96 2.83 3.74 5.09
CA VAL A 96 1.80 4.30 5.96
C VAL A 96 0.48 3.56 5.82
N ASP A 97 -0.23 3.38 6.93
CA ASP A 97 -1.59 2.83 6.94
C ASP A 97 -2.56 3.62 7.85
N LEU A 98 -3.84 3.21 7.84
CA LEU A 98 -4.87 3.79 8.71
C LEU A 98 -5.24 2.87 9.89
N CYS A 99 -4.36 1.96 10.27
CA CYS A 99 -4.62 0.91 11.24
C CYS A 99 -4.97 1.49 12.62
N GLY A 100 -6.07 0.99 13.20
CA GLY A 100 -6.44 1.24 14.60
C GLY A 100 -6.22 0.04 15.52
N GLU A 101 -5.60 -1.04 15.02
CA GLU A 101 -5.47 -2.32 15.72
C GLU A 101 -4.19 -2.33 16.58
N VAL A 102 -4.29 -1.86 17.83
CA VAL A 102 -3.16 -1.68 18.76
C VAL A 102 -2.20 -2.88 18.84
N PRO A 103 -2.67 -4.16 18.92
CA PRO A 103 -1.74 -5.30 18.95
C PRO A 103 -0.90 -5.44 17.67
N PHE A 104 -1.47 -5.13 16.50
CA PHE A 104 -0.74 -5.14 15.23
C PHE A 104 0.28 -4.01 15.18
N ILE A 105 -0.13 -2.79 15.52
CA ILE A 105 0.75 -1.61 15.57
C ILE A 105 1.95 -1.88 16.48
N ARG A 106 1.69 -2.45 17.68
CA ARG A 106 2.76 -2.80 18.62
C ARG A 106 3.75 -3.79 18.02
N ARG A 107 3.26 -4.83 17.34
CA ARG A 107 4.09 -5.83 16.66
C ARG A 107 4.97 -5.19 15.57
N VAL A 108 4.40 -4.29 14.77
CA VAL A 108 5.14 -3.57 13.71
C VAL A 108 6.25 -2.72 14.32
N ILE A 109 5.94 -1.96 15.37
CA ILE A 109 6.93 -1.13 16.08
C ILE A 109 8.06 -2.00 16.65
N ASP A 110 7.72 -3.06 17.39
CA ASP A 110 8.72 -3.95 18.01
C ASP A 110 9.65 -4.61 16.97
N THR A 111 9.16 -4.83 15.74
CA THR A 111 9.95 -5.50 14.70
C THR A 111 10.76 -4.53 13.84
N HIS A 112 10.18 -3.41 13.43
CA HIS A 112 10.72 -2.56 12.36
C HIS A 112 11.21 -1.19 12.85
N HIS A 113 10.79 -0.71 14.02
CA HIS A 113 11.18 0.63 14.46
C HIS A 113 12.69 0.70 14.71
N GLY A 114 13.39 1.54 13.96
CA GLY A 114 14.83 1.76 14.09
C GLY A 114 15.71 0.62 13.58
N THR A 115 15.12 -0.41 12.97
CA THR A 115 15.83 -1.56 12.38
C THR A 115 15.86 -1.53 10.85
N THR A 116 15.09 -0.65 10.22
CA THR A 116 15.05 -0.41 8.76
C THR A 116 15.36 1.05 8.43
N SER A 117 15.80 1.31 7.19
CA SER A 117 15.91 2.66 6.62
C SER A 117 14.55 3.25 6.19
N ALA A 118 13.53 2.41 6.05
CA ALA A 118 12.17 2.84 5.75
C ALA A 118 11.52 3.55 6.94
N ARG A 119 10.73 4.59 6.67
CA ARG A 119 9.79 5.14 7.65
C ARG A 119 8.52 4.33 7.63
N ILE A 120 8.20 3.67 8.74
CA ILE A 120 6.98 2.88 8.92
C ILE A 120 6.06 3.65 9.89
N VAL A 121 4.89 4.07 9.40
CA VAL A 121 3.95 4.95 10.12
C VAL A 121 2.56 4.32 10.22
#